data_AF-F3GJV5-F1
#
_entry.id   AF-F3GJV5-F1
#
_cell.length_a   1.000
_cell.length_b   1.000
_cell.length_c   1.000
_cell.angle_alpha   90.00
_cell.angle_beta   90.00
_cell.angle_gamma   90.00
#
_symmetry.space_group_name_H-M   'P 1'
#
loop_
_entity.id
_entity.type
_entity.pdbx_description
1 polymer ?
#
loop_
_entity_poly.entity_id
_entity_poly.type
_entity_poly.pdbx_seq_one_letter_code
_entity_poly.pdbx_strand_id
1 'polypeptide(L)'
;SYNGSEESLDLLRNNILKSGQVGRLVANDFKSSIIDVPLQESYPDPADQGKLLALDYQQFSHQLEEKIRDKYEAQNPNIKIHIVGFAKKVGDLIDGLFMVVMFFGIAFLITLVLLIWFTRCLRSTIAVLITTLIAVIWQLGLMHVVGFGIDPYSMLVPFLIFAIGISHGVQKINGIALQSSEAENALMAAKRTFRQLFLPGMIAILADAVGFITLLIIDIGVIRELAIGASIGVAV
;
A
#
# COMPACT_ATOMS: atom_id res chain seq x y z
N SER A 1 32.95 -33.54 14.13
CA SER A 1 31.76 -33.13 13.35
C SER A 1 30.58 -33.06 14.29
N TYR A 2 29.64 -32.12 14.08
CA TYR A 2 28.41 -32.06 14.87
C TYR A 2 27.53 -33.28 14.53
N ASN A 3 27.09 -34.03 15.54
CA ASN A 3 26.26 -35.23 15.38
C ASN A 3 24.97 -35.19 16.22
N GLY A 4 24.71 -34.09 16.92
CA GLY A 4 23.51 -33.91 17.74
C GLY A 4 23.52 -34.67 19.08
N SER A 5 24.64 -35.28 19.48
CA SER A 5 24.78 -35.86 20.83
C SER A 5 24.88 -34.76 21.90
N GLU A 6 24.55 -35.07 23.16
CA GLU A 6 24.72 -34.15 24.29
C GLU A 6 26.15 -33.59 24.36
N GLU A 7 27.16 -34.45 24.20
CA GLU A 7 28.56 -34.04 24.20
C GLU A 7 28.85 -33.03 23.08
N SER A 8 28.31 -33.23 21.89
CA SER A 8 28.47 -32.29 20.76
C SER A 8 27.75 -30.96 20.98
N LEU A 9 26.60 -30.99 21.68
CA LEU A 9 25.82 -29.80 22.03
C LEU A 9 26.52 -28.98 23.12
N ASP A 10 27.15 -29.63 24.10
CA ASP A 10 27.94 -28.95 25.12
C ASP A 10 29.23 -28.36 24.55
N LEU A 11 29.87 -29.06 23.62
CA LEU A 11 31.02 -28.53 22.87
C LEU A 11 30.61 -27.30 22.04
N LEU A 12 29.46 -27.36 21.36
CA LEU A 12 28.89 -26.22 20.63
C LEU A 12 28.59 -25.04 21.56
N ARG A 13 27.93 -25.28 22.69
CA ARG A 13 27.62 -24.25 23.71
C ARG A 13 28.90 -23.58 24.22
N ASN A 14 29.92 -24.36 24.55
CA ASN A 14 31.22 -23.85 24.98
C ASN A 14 31.91 -23.01 23.89
N ASN A 15 31.83 -23.43 22.63
CA ASN A 15 32.39 -22.66 21.51
C ASN A 15 31.64 -21.35 21.30
N ILE A 16 30.30 -21.35 21.39
CA ILE A 16 29.47 -20.15 21.29
C ILE A 16 29.83 -19.14 22.40
N LEU A 17 29.97 -19.60 23.65
CA LEU A 17 30.38 -18.75 24.77
C LEU A 17 31.75 -18.09 24.54
N LYS A 18 32.73 -18.85 24.02
CA LYS A 18 34.07 -18.35 23.72
C LYS A 18 34.11 -17.41 22.50
N SER A 19 33.19 -17.58 21.55
CA SER A 19 33.15 -16.81 20.31
C SER A 19 32.60 -15.38 20.45
N GLY A 20 32.01 -15.04 21.60
CA GLY A 20 31.39 -13.72 21.82
C GLY A 20 30.13 -13.47 20.98
N GLN A 21 29.47 -14.53 20.48
CA GLN A 21 28.25 -14.43 19.66
C GLN A 21 26.95 -14.45 20.47
N VAL A 22 27.02 -14.76 21.77
CA VAL A 22 25.88 -14.64 22.69
C VAL A 22 25.49 -13.16 22.78
N GLY A 23 24.21 -12.89 22.58
CA GLY A 23 23.67 -11.53 22.48
C GLY A 23 23.82 -10.87 21.10
N ARG A 24 24.49 -11.51 20.13
CA ARG A 24 24.60 -11.03 18.74
C ARG A 24 23.85 -11.91 17.75
N LEU A 25 24.26 -13.18 17.63
CA LEU A 25 23.65 -14.17 16.73
C LEU A 25 22.93 -15.29 17.47
N VAL A 26 23.21 -15.46 18.77
CA VAL A 26 22.56 -16.45 19.63
C VAL A 26 21.99 -15.74 20.84
N ALA A 27 20.74 -16.03 21.21
CA ALA A 27 20.09 -15.44 22.36
C ALA A 27 20.75 -15.85 23.68
N ASN A 28 20.60 -15.03 24.72
CA ASN A 28 21.18 -15.28 26.05
C ASN A 28 20.69 -16.58 26.71
N ASP A 29 19.50 -17.04 26.33
CA ASP A 29 18.90 -18.28 26.82
C ASP A 29 19.21 -19.51 25.94
N PHE A 30 20.00 -19.33 24.87
CA PHE A 30 20.35 -20.36 23.87
C PHE A 30 19.15 -21.00 23.15
N LYS A 31 17.98 -20.37 23.18
CA LYS A 31 16.76 -20.90 22.53
C LYS A 31 16.52 -20.35 21.12
N SER A 32 17.17 -19.25 20.77
CA SER A 32 17.00 -18.58 19.48
C SER A 32 18.34 -18.23 18.87
N SER A 33 18.40 -18.23 17.54
CA SER A 33 19.56 -17.79 16.77
C SER A 33 19.13 -17.08 15.49
N ILE A 34 19.97 -16.16 15.01
CA ILE A 34 19.78 -15.40 13.78
C ILE A 34 20.74 -15.95 12.72
N ILE A 35 20.23 -16.16 11.52
CA ILE A 35 21.02 -16.42 10.33
C ILE A 35 20.96 -15.16 9.48
N ASP A 36 22.09 -14.48 9.33
CA ASP A 36 22.22 -13.31 8.46
C ASP A 36 22.63 -13.76 7.06
N VAL A 37 21.88 -13.33 6.05
CA VAL A 37 22.09 -13.70 4.65
C VAL A 37 22.17 -12.42 3.82
N PRO A 38 23.37 -11.95 3.45
CA PRO A 38 23.50 -10.80 2.57
C PRO A 38 22.99 -11.18 1.17
N LEU A 39 22.08 -10.35 0.64
CA LEU A 39 21.49 -10.56 -0.67
C LEU A 39 22.23 -9.72 -1.72
N GLN A 40 22.43 -10.29 -2.90
CA GLN A 40 22.86 -9.55 -4.08
C GLN A 40 21.61 -9.14 -4.87
N GLU A 41 21.43 -7.83 -5.09
CA GLU A 41 20.27 -7.29 -5.82
C GLU A 41 20.30 -7.64 -7.31
N SER A 42 21.49 -7.90 -7.86
CA SER A 42 21.68 -8.42 -9.20
C SER A 42 22.68 -9.56 -9.19
N TYR A 43 22.38 -10.60 -9.96
CA TYR A 43 23.23 -11.78 -10.09
C TYR A 43 23.35 -12.21 -11.55
N PRO A 44 24.47 -12.85 -11.96
CA PRO A 44 24.65 -13.32 -13.33
C PRO A 44 23.61 -14.40 -13.69
N ASP A 45 23.03 -14.30 -14.88
CA ASP A 45 22.13 -15.32 -15.40
C ASP A 45 22.91 -16.67 -15.51
N PRO A 46 22.40 -17.77 -14.91
CA PRO A 46 23.04 -19.07 -15.02
C PRO A 46 23.22 -19.56 -16.46
N ALA A 47 22.39 -19.09 -17.40
CA ALA A 47 22.46 -19.43 -18.82
C ALA A 47 23.32 -18.45 -19.65
N ASP A 48 23.50 -17.21 -19.19
CA ASP A 48 24.29 -16.18 -19.86
C ASP A 48 24.97 -15.25 -18.86
N GLN A 49 26.24 -15.54 -18.54
CA GLN A 49 27.01 -14.77 -17.57
C GLN A 49 27.23 -13.29 -17.95
N GLY A 50 26.95 -12.90 -19.20
CA GLY A 50 26.97 -11.50 -19.64
C GLY A 50 25.73 -10.70 -19.24
N LYS A 51 24.67 -11.37 -18.77
CA LYS A 51 23.40 -10.76 -18.40
C LYS A 51 23.20 -10.80 -16.89
N LEU A 52 22.86 -9.66 -16.29
CA LEU A 52 22.49 -9.55 -14.88
C LEU A 52 20.98 -9.65 -14.74
N LEU A 53 20.53 -10.56 -13.88
CA LEU A 53 19.13 -10.67 -13.46
C LEU A 53 18.93 -9.85 -12.18
N ALA A 54 17.87 -9.04 -12.15
CA ALA A 54 17.44 -8.38 -10.92
C ALA A 54 16.73 -9.40 -10.02
N LEU A 55 16.94 -9.31 -8.71
CA LEU A 55 16.25 -10.15 -7.74
C LEU A 55 14.76 -9.79 -7.71
N ASP A 56 13.92 -10.73 -8.10
CA ASP A 56 12.48 -10.62 -7.90
C ASP A 56 12.15 -10.83 -6.42
N TYR A 57 11.85 -9.75 -5.72
CA TYR A 57 11.53 -9.78 -4.30
C TYR A 57 10.25 -10.55 -3.96
N GLN A 58 9.24 -10.55 -4.85
CA GLN A 58 8.00 -11.28 -4.62
C GLN A 58 8.26 -12.77 -4.72
N GLN A 59 8.89 -13.21 -5.81
CA GLN A 59 9.23 -14.62 -6.01
C GLN A 59 10.18 -15.11 -4.91
N PHE A 60 11.17 -14.29 -4.54
CA PHE A 60 12.10 -14.64 -3.47
C PHE A 60 11.40 -14.78 -2.11
N SER A 61 10.47 -13.88 -1.78
CA SER A 61 9.65 -13.98 -0.57
C SER A 61 8.86 -15.29 -0.52
N HIS A 62 8.22 -15.69 -1.62
CA HIS A 62 7.49 -16.97 -1.69
C HIS A 62 8.42 -18.17 -1.56
N GLN A 63 9.59 -18.13 -2.19
CA GLN A 63 10.57 -19.21 -2.05
C GLN A 63 11.09 -19.33 -0.62
N LEU A 64 11.24 -18.24 0.11
CA LEU A 64 11.61 -18.26 1.52
C LEU A 64 10.53 -18.92 2.38
N GLU A 65 9.25 -18.62 2.12
CA GLU A 65 8.14 -19.28 2.81
C GLU A 65 8.11 -20.78 2.50
N GLU A 66 8.04 -21.16 1.22
CA GLU A 66 7.87 -22.55 0.78
C GLU A 66 9.10 -23.43 1.11
N LYS A 67 10.30 -22.95 0.79
CA LYS A 67 11.52 -23.78 0.87
C LYS A 67 12.19 -23.74 2.24
N ILE A 68 11.94 -22.69 3.04
CA ILE A 68 12.57 -22.53 4.35
C ILE A 68 11.53 -22.68 5.47
N ARG A 69 10.56 -21.78 5.60
CA ARG A 69 9.61 -21.84 6.72
C ARG A 69 8.80 -23.13 6.67
N ASP A 70 8.01 -23.32 5.63
CA ASP A 70 7.05 -24.42 5.53
C ASP A 70 7.76 -25.77 5.57
N LYS A 71 8.86 -25.90 4.82
CA LYS A 71 9.65 -27.14 4.76
C LYS A 71 10.25 -27.53 6.11
N TYR A 72 10.84 -26.61 6.87
CA TYR A 72 11.58 -26.95 8.10
C TYR A 72 10.72 -26.89 9.35
N GLU A 73 9.69 -26.04 9.42
CA GLU A 73 8.70 -26.08 10.50
C GLU A 73 7.86 -27.36 10.45
N ALA A 74 7.50 -27.83 9.24
CA ALA A 74 6.79 -29.11 9.09
C ALA A 74 7.63 -30.33 9.54
N GLN A 75 8.96 -30.26 9.39
CA GLN A 75 9.86 -31.32 9.86
C GLN A 75 10.07 -31.29 11.37
N ASN A 76 9.99 -30.12 12.00
CA ASN A 76 10.26 -29.94 13.42
C ASN A 76 9.25 -28.98 14.07
N PRO A 77 8.14 -29.49 14.64
CA PRO A 77 7.09 -28.67 15.23
C PRO A 77 7.55 -27.79 16.41
N ASN A 78 8.70 -28.13 17.01
CA ASN A 78 9.29 -27.38 18.13
C ASN A 78 10.13 -26.17 17.67
N ILE A 79 10.33 -26.00 16.35
CA ILE A 79 11.10 -24.91 15.77
C ILE A 79 10.14 -23.93 15.09
N LYS A 80 10.30 -22.64 15.39
CA LYS A 80 9.60 -21.56 14.70
C LYS A 80 10.61 -20.70 13.94
N ILE A 81 10.32 -20.42 12.68
CA ILE A 81 11.19 -19.72 11.74
C ILE A 81 10.59 -18.36 11.42
N HIS A 82 11.22 -17.32 11.96
CA HIS A 82 10.86 -15.94 11.68
C HIS A 82 11.77 -15.38 10.59
N ILE A 83 11.18 -15.03 9.45
CA ILE A 83 11.88 -14.49 8.28
C ILE A 83 11.61 -13.00 8.27
N VAL A 84 12.67 -12.19 8.33
CA VAL A 84 12.62 -10.73 8.33
C VAL A 84 13.68 -10.18 7.40
N GLY A 85 13.52 -8.94 6.96
CA GLY A 85 14.47 -8.27 6.09
C GLY A 85 13.77 -7.49 4.99
N PHE A 86 14.53 -6.69 4.25
CA PHE A 86 13.99 -5.83 3.20
C PHE A 86 13.28 -6.65 2.10
N ALA A 87 13.94 -7.68 1.58
CA ALA A 87 13.40 -8.50 0.50
C ALA A 87 12.06 -9.17 0.86
N LYS A 88 11.96 -9.70 2.09
CA LYS A 88 10.72 -10.29 2.60
C LYS A 88 9.61 -9.25 2.74
N LYS A 89 9.91 -8.09 3.36
CA LYS A 89 8.94 -7.00 3.52
C LYS A 89 8.39 -6.50 2.17
N VAL A 90 9.25 -6.34 1.16
CA VAL A 90 8.84 -5.91 -0.18
C VAL A 90 7.98 -6.99 -0.85
N GLY A 91 8.32 -8.27 -0.73
CA GLY A 91 7.48 -9.34 -1.26
C GLY A 91 6.08 -9.37 -0.63
N ASP A 92 5.99 -9.25 0.70
CA ASP A 92 4.71 -9.17 1.41
C ASP A 92 3.89 -7.94 1.01
N LEU A 93 4.56 -6.82 0.74
CA LEU A 93 3.92 -5.60 0.25
C LEU A 93 3.31 -5.81 -1.15
N ILE A 94 4.05 -6.48 -2.05
CA ILE A 94 3.57 -6.78 -3.40
C ILE A 94 2.37 -7.71 -3.36
N ASP A 95 2.39 -8.75 -2.51
CA ASP A 95 1.23 -9.63 -2.33
C ASP A 95 0.02 -8.87 -1.76
N GLY A 96 0.28 -7.97 -0.79
CA GLY A 96 -0.72 -7.08 -0.24
C GLY A 96 -1.36 -6.18 -1.31
N LEU A 97 -0.57 -5.67 -2.27
CA LEU A 97 -1.06 -4.80 -3.34
C LEU A 97 -2.13 -5.49 -4.19
N PHE A 98 -1.98 -6.78 -4.51
CA PHE A 98 -3.00 -7.53 -5.26
C PHE A 98 -4.34 -7.58 -4.51
N MET A 99 -4.30 -7.84 -3.20
CA MET A 99 -5.50 -7.80 -2.37
C MET A 99 -6.12 -6.40 -2.35
N VAL A 100 -5.30 -5.35 -2.20
CA VAL A 100 -5.77 -3.95 -2.20
C VAL A 100 -6.45 -3.60 -3.52
N VAL A 101 -5.86 -3.95 -4.66
CA VAL A 101 -6.46 -3.70 -5.99
C VAL A 101 -7.79 -4.45 -6.14
N MET A 102 -7.88 -5.68 -5.66
CA MET A 102 -9.13 -6.45 -5.65
C MET A 102 -10.19 -5.76 -4.80
N PHE A 103 -9.86 -5.31 -3.59
CA PHE A 103 -10.79 -4.56 -2.73
C PHE A 103 -11.20 -3.22 -3.36
N PHE A 104 -10.29 -2.54 -4.05
CA PHE A 104 -10.62 -1.32 -4.79
C PHE A 104 -11.61 -1.60 -5.92
N GLY A 105 -11.41 -2.70 -6.67
CA GLY A 105 -12.36 -3.14 -7.70
C GLY A 105 -13.74 -3.47 -7.15
N ILE A 106 -13.81 -4.15 -6.00
CA ILE A 106 -15.08 -4.42 -5.31
C ILE A 106 -15.74 -3.11 -4.85
N ALA A 107 -14.99 -2.21 -4.21
CA ALA A 107 -15.50 -0.90 -3.78
C ALA A 107 -16.01 -0.07 -4.96
N PHE A 108 -15.30 -0.09 -6.09
CA PHE A 108 -15.71 0.55 -7.33
C PHE A 108 -17.04 -0.03 -7.85
N LEU A 109 -17.19 -1.35 -7.88
CA LEU A 109 -18.45 -2.00 -8.31
C LEU A 109 -19.62 -1.65 -7.40
N ILE A 110 -19.41 -1.68 -6.07
CA ILE A 110 -20.44 -1.26 -5.11
C ILE A 110 -20.82 0.21 -5.36
N THR A 111 -19.83 1.08 -5.51
CA THR A 111 -20.03 2.51 -5.76
C THR A 111 -20.78 2.74 -7.07
N LEU A 112 -20.44 2.01 -8.14
CA LEU A 112 -21.14 2.03 -9.42
C LEU A 112 -22.62 1.66 -9.26
N VAL A 113 -22.93 0.55 -8.57
CA VAL A 113 -24.31 0.10 -8.35
C VAL A 113 -25.10 1.13 -7.54
N LEU A 114 -24.52 1.63 -6.44
CA LEU A 114 -25.16 2.64 -5.59
C LEU A 114 -25.37 3.96 -6.33
N LEU A 115 -24.41 4.41 -7.13
CA LEU A 115 -24.53 5.64 -7.92
C LEU A 115 -25.56 5.51 -9.03
N ILE A 116 -25.62 4.38 -9.73
CA ILE A 116 -26.68 4.14 -10.73
C ILE A 116 -28.04 4.14 -10.04
N TRP A 117 -28.17 3.50 -8.88
CA TRP A 117 -29.42 3.48 -8.13
C TRP A 117 -29.85 4.88 -7.67
N PHE A 118 -28.90 5.68 -7.19
CA PHE A 118 -29.12 7.04 -6.72
C PHE A 118 -29.45 8.01 -7.88
N THR A 119 -28.60 8.07 -8.91
CA THR A 119 -28.72 9.03 -10.01
C THR A 119 -29.76 8.62 -11.05
N ARG A 120 -30.07 7.31 -11.14
CA ARG A 120 -30.88 6.69 -12.21
C ARG A 120 -30.42 7.05 -13.63
N CYS A 121 -29.16 7.47 -13.78
CA CYS A 121 -28.60 7.94 -15.04
C CYS A 121 -27.18 7.40 -15.22
N LEU A 122 -27.03 6.52 -16.22
CA LEU A 122 -25.75 5.89 -16.51
C LEU A 122 -24.70 6.92 -16.96
N ARG A 123 -25.08 7.91 -17.77
CA ARG A 123 -24.16 8.95 -18.26
C ARG A 123 -23.57 9.77 -17.12
N SER A 124 -24.41 10.20 -16.19
CA SER A 124 -24.02 10.92 -15.00
C SER A 124 -23.11 10.08 -14.09
N THR A 125 -23.48 8.82 -13.88
CA THR A 125 -22.68 7.91 -13.05
C THR A 125 -21.29 7.68 -13.64
N ILE A 126 -21.20 7.37 -14.93
CA ILE A 126 -19.93 7.15 -15.62
C ILE A 126 -19.08 8.43 -15.60
N ALA A 127 -19.69 9.61 -15.79
CA ALA A 127 -18.97 10.88 -15.74
C ALA A 127 -18.29 11.08 -14.37
N VAL A 128 -19.01 10.87 -13.25
CA VAL A 128 -18.40 10.98 -11.91
C VAL A 128 -17.29 9.94 -11.75
N LEU A 129 -17.56 8.67 -12.03
CA LEU A 129 -16.59 7.60 -11.82
C LEU A 129 -15.30 7.85 -12.62
N ILE A 130 -15.40 8.21 -13.90
CA ILE A 130 -14.22 8.49 -14.73
C ILE A 130 -13.45 9.69 -14.18
N THR A 131 -14.12 10.80 -13.84
CA THR A 131 -13.43 11.97 -13.28
C THR A 131 -12.70 11.62 -11.99
N THR A 132 -13.31 10.82 -11.11
CA THR A 132 -12.67 10.40 -9.86
C THR A 132 -11.52 9.43 -10.07
N LEU A 133 -11.62 8.52 -11.06
CA LEU A 133 -10.54 7.59 -11.39
C LEU A 133 -9.34 8.32 -12.00
N ILE A 134 -9.60 9.33 -12.84
CA ILE A 134 -8.55 10.22 -13.36
C ILE A 134 -7.84 10.92 -12.21
N ALA A 135 -8.56 11.46 -11.22
CA ALA A 135 -7.96 12.10 -10.05
C ALA A 135 -7.05 11.13 -9.26
N VAL A 136 -7.49 9.89 -9.04
CA VAL A 136 -6.67 8.85 -8.39
C VAL A 136 -5.40 8.52 -9.19
N ILE A 137 -5.51 8.40 -10.52
CA ILE A 137 -4.35 8.15 -11.40
C ILE A 137 -3.35 9.32 -11.32
N TRP A 138 -3.84 10.56 -11.34
CA TRP A 138 -3.01 11.75 -11.19
C TRP A 138 -2.36 11.84 -9.81
N GLN A 139 -3.09 11.50 -8.76
CA GLN A 139 -2.55 11.43 -7.40
C GLN A 139 -1.37 10.44 -7.34
N LEU A 140 -1.55 9.21 -7.81
CA LEU A 140 -0.49 8.21 -7.84
C LEU A 140 0.71 8.64 -8.70
N GLY A 141 0.44 9.21 -9.88
CA GLY A 141 1.48 9.74 -10.76
C GLY A 141 2.27 10.88 -10.11
N LEU A 142 1.61 11.79 -9.41
CA LEU A 142 2.25 12.91 -8.73
C LEU A 142 3.06 12.44 -7.50
N MET A 143 2.57 11.45 -6.75
CA MET A 143 3.38 10.84 -5.67
C MET A 143 4.69 10.24 -6.20
N HIS A 144 4.63 9.54 -7.34
CA HIS A 144 5.81 8.99 -7.98
C HIS A 144 6.82 10.07 -8.40
N VAL A 145 6.34 11.20 -8.94
CA VAL A 145 7.18 12.35 -9.33
C VAL A 145 7.86 12.99 -8.12
N VAL A 146 7.18 13.05 -6.97
CA VAL A 146 7.75 13.57 -5.71
C VAL A 146 8.76 12.59 -5.09
N GLY A 147 8.90 11.37 -5.63
CA GLY A 147 9.87 10.36 -5.20
C GLY A 147 9.37 9.48 -4.06
N PHE A 148 8.08 9.53 -3.73
CA PHE A 148 7.48 8.62 -2.76
C PHE A 148 7.15 7.28 -3.42
N GLY A 149 7.55 6.20 -2.74
CA GLY A 149 7.18 4.85 -3.11
C GLY A 149 5.76 4.49 -2.66
N ILE A 150 5.33 3.28 -3.01
CA ILE A 150 4.13 2.69 -2.40
C ILE A 150 4.57 1.96 -1.14
N ASP A 151 3.89 2.24 -0.04
CA ASP A 151 4.03 1.60 1.26
C ASP A 151 2.64 1.09 1.73
N PRO A 152 2.56 0.28 2.80
CA PRO A 152 1.28 -0.29 3.26
C PRO A 152 0.16 0.73 3.50
N TYR A 153 0.50 1.93 3.92
CA TYR A 153 -0.46 2.98 4.28
C TYR A 153 -0.77 3.88 3.08
N SER A 154 0.23 4.24 2.26
CA SER A 154 -0.01 5.03 1.05
C SER A 154 -0.85 4.27 0.01
N MET A 155 -0.88 2.93 0.03
CA MET A 155 -1.84 2.11 -0.72
C MET A 155 -3.31 2.41 -0.40
N LEU A 156 -3.61 2.98 0.76
CA LEU A 156 -4.97 3.32 1.18
C LEU A 156 -5.42 4.70 0.69
N VAL A 157 -4.48 5.60 0.34
CA VAL A 157 -4.79 6.97 -0.11
C VAL A 157 -5.72 6.99 -1.33
N PRO A 158 -5.52 6.16 -2.37
CA PRO A 158 -6.45 6.09 -3.50
C PRO A 158 -7.91 5.90 -3.12
N PHE A 159 -8.22 5.10 -2.08
CA PHE A 159 -9.59 4.89 -1.62
C PHE A 159 -10.20 6.16 -1.04
N LEU A 160 -9.41 6.88 -0.26
CA LEU A 160 -9.81 8.13 0.37
C LEU A 160 -10.11 9.19 -0.69
N ILE A 161 -9.20 9.38 -1.64
CA ILE A 161 -9.36 10.36 -2.73
C ILE A 161 -10.52 9.98 -3.64
N PHE A 162 -10.67 8.69 -3.95
CA PHE A 162 -11.83 8.19 -4.69
C PHE A 162 -13.14 8.53 -3.97
N ALA A 163 -13.25 8.25 -2.66
CA ALA A 163 -14.45 8.54 -1.89
C ALA A 163 -14.79 10.04 -1.82
N ILE A 164 -13.80 10.89 -1.60
CA ILE A 164 -13.96 12.36 -1.60
C ILE A 164 -14.43 12.83 -2.97
N GLY A 165 -13.77 12.38 -4.05
CA GLY A 165 -14.14 12.72 -5.41
C GLY A 165 -15.57 12.29 -5.76
N ILE A 166 -15.99 11.09 -5.35
CA ILE A 166 -17.35 10.60 -5.56
C ILE A 166 -18.36 11.49 -4.82
N SER A 167 -18.09 11.84 -3.57
CA SER A 167 -18.96 12.71 -2.77
C SER A 167 -19.19 14.07 -3.44
N HIS A 168 -18.12 14.75 -3.86
CA HIS A 168 -18.22 16.03 -4.54
C HIS A 168 -18.86 15.91 -5.93
N GLY A 169 -18.53 14.86 -6.69
CA GLY A 169 -19.12 14.60 -8.00
C GLY A 169 -20.63 14.39 -7.92
N VAL A 170 -21.11 13.63 -6.93
CA VAL A 170 -22.54 13.43 -6.66
C VAL A 170 -23.22 14.74 -6.32
N GLN A 171 -22.62 15.57 -5.45
CA GLN A 171 -23.18 16.88 -5.11
C GLN A 171 -23.34 17.76 -6.36
N LYS A 172 -22.35 17.76 -7.27
CA LYS A 172 -22.42 18.54 -8.52
C LYS A 172 -23.49 18.01 -9.46
N ILE A 173 -23.59 16.70 -9.65
CA ILE A 173 -24.63 16.12 -10.52
C ILE A 173 -26.03 16.36 -9.97
N ASN A 174 -26.22 16.16 -8.67
CA ASN A 174 -27.51 16.41 -8.03
C ASN A 174 -27.89 17.89 -8.12
N GLY A 175 -26.94 18.80 -7.91
CA GLY A 175 -27.16 20.23 -8.09
C GLY A 175 -27.56 20.59 -9.53
N ILE A 176 -26.91 20.00 -10.54
CA ILE A 176 -27.26 20.22 -11.95
C ILE A 176 -28.67 19.72 -12.24
N ALA A 177 -29.04 18.55 -11.71
CA ALA A 177 -30.38 17.99 -11.87
C ALA A 177 -31.45 18.90 -11.24
N LEU A 178 -31.21 19.42 -10.04
CA LEU A 178 -32.11 20.36 -9.37
C LEU A 178 -32.25 21.69 -10.13
N GLN A 179 -31.15 22.23 -10.65
CA GLN A 179 -31.17 23.49 -11.41
C GLN A 179 -31.75 23.33 -12.81
N SER A 180 -31.83 22.11 -13.34
CA SER A 180 -32.32 21.85 -14.70
C SER A 180 -33.82 22.10 -14.87
N SER A 181 -34.62 22.10 -13.81
CA SER A 181 -36.04 22.46 -13.89
C SER A 181 -36.29 23.97 -14.03
N GLU A 182 -35.35 24.81 -13.57
CA GLU A 182 -35.47 26.27 -13.52
C GLU A 182 -34.52 27.01 -14.47
N ALA A 183 -33.60 26.30 -15.11
CA ALA A 183 -32.62 26.88 -16.02
C ALA A 183 -33.08 26.77 -17.47
N GLU A 184 -32.83 27.84 -18.24
CA GLU A 184 -33.19 27.90 -19.67
C GLU A 184 -32.43 26.88 -20.53
N ASN A 185 -31.22 26.50 -20.11
CA ASN A 185 -30.40 25.50 -20.80
C ASN A 185 -29.42 24.79 -19.84
N ALA A 186 -28.83 23.69 -20.31
CA ALA A 186 -27.92 22.86 -19.52
C ALA A 186 -26.67 23.62 -19.03
N LEU A 187 -26.16 24.56 -19.83
CA LEU A 187 -25.00 25.37 -19.45
C LEU A 187 -25.33 26.30 -18.28
N MET A 188 -26.53 26.88 -18.27
CA MET A 188 -27.01 27.73 -17.17
C MET A 188 -27.23 26.92 -15.89
N ALA A 189 -27.80 25.71 -15.99
CA ALA A 189 -27.93 24.81 -14.84
C ALA A 189 -26.55 24.46 -14.23
N ALA A 190 -25.57 24.15 -15.08
CA ALA A 190 -24.20 23.86 -14.67
C ALA A 190 -23.52 25.08 -14.01
N LYS A 191 -23.64 26.28 -14.59
CA LYS A 191 -23.08 27.52 -14.03
C LYS A 191 -23.69 27.87 -12.67
N ARG A 192 -25.02 27.77 -12.53
CA ARG A 192 -25.71 28.02 -11.25
C ARG A 192 -25.25 27.04 -10.18
N THR A 193 -25.21 25.75 -10.52
CA THR A 193 -24.72 24.69 -9.61
C THR A 193 -23.26 24.91 -9.22
N PHE A 194 -22.41 25.25 -10.19
CA PHE A 194 -21.00 25.53 -9.93
C PHE A 194 -20.88 26.67 -8.93
N ARG A 195 -21.52 27.82 -9.19
CA ARG A 195 -21.46 29.00 -8.31
C ARG A 195 -22.00 28.70 -6.91
N GLN A 196 -23.07 27.92 -6.80
CA GLN A 196 -23.66 27.53 -5.52
C GLN A 196 -22.74 26.61 -4.71
N LEU A 197 -22.12 25.63 -5.36
CA LEU A 197 -21.31 24.59 -4.69
C LEU A 197 -19.81 24.88 -4.70
N PHE A 198 -19.34 25.97 -5.31
CA PHE A 198 -17.92 26.29 -5.40
C PHE A 198 -17.35 26.65 -4.02
N LEU A 199 -17.96 27.63 -3.34
CA LEU A 199 -17.45 28.09 -2.06
C LEU A 199 -17.54 27.00 -0.97
N PRO A 200 -18.67 26.29 -0.78
CA PRO A 200 -18.73 25.18 0.17
C PRO A 200 -17.75 24.05 -0.16
N GLY A 201 -17.64 23.69 -1.44
CA GLY A 201 -16.71 22.64 -1.88
C GLY A 201 -15.25 22.99 -1.64
N MET A 202 -14.86 24.23 -1.92
CA MET A 202 -13.48 24.68 -1.70
C MET A 202 -13.12 24.75 -0.21
N ILE A 203 -14.05 25.17 0.65
CA ILE A 203 -13.84 25.16 2.11
C ILE A 203 -13.67 23.73 2.61
N ALA A 204 -14.47 22.78 2.12
CA ALA A 204 -14.33 21.37 2.49
C ALA A 204 -12.96 20.81 2.08
N ILE A 205 -12.54 21.02 0.83
CA ILE A 205 -11.23 20.58 0.31
C ILE A 205 -10.07 21.21 1.12
N LEU A 206 -10.16 22.50 1.44
CA LEU A 206 -9.16 23.17 2.28
C LEU A 206 -9.13 22.60 3.70
N ALA A 207 -10.29 22.33 4.29
CA ALA A 207 -10.38 21.72 5.62
C ALA A 207 -9.77 20.31 5.63
N ASP A 208 -10.04 19.50 4.61
CA ASP A 208 -9.45 18.17 4.44
C ASP A 208 -7.93 18.26 4.28
N ALA A 209 -7.43 19.16 3.43
CA ALA A 209 -6.00 19.38 3.24
C ALA A 209 -5.31 19.82 4.53
N VAL A 210 -5.89 20.77 5.28
CA VAL A 210 -5.36 21.18 6.60
C VAL A 210 -5.39 20.00 7.57
N GLY A 211 -6.47 19.21 7.59
CA GLY A 211 -6.59 18.00 8.39
C GLY A 211 -5.45 17.02 8.12
N PHE A 212 -5.17 16.71 6.86
CA PHE A 212 -4.04 15.83 6.51
C PHE A 212 -2.69 16.45 6.86
N ILE A 213 -2.48 17.74 6.60
CA ILE A 213 -1.22 18.43 6.96
C ILE A 213 -0.94 18.37 8.46
N THR A 214 -1.96 18.41 9.32
CA THR A 214 -1.74 18.30 10.78
C THR A 214 -1.13 16.95 11.20
N LEU A 215 -1.34 15.88 10.42
CA LEU A 215 -0.73 14.58 10.68
C LEU A 215 0.79 14.59 10.51
N LEU A 216 1.37 15.59 9.82
CA LEU A 216 2.82 15.73 9.67
C LEU A 216 3.55 15.96 11.00
N ILE A 217 2.84 16.44 12.02
CA ILE A 217 3.37 16.63 13.37
C ILE A 217 3.78 15.29 14.00
N ILE A 218 3.16 14.18 13.60
CA ILE A 218 3.46 12.85 14.14
C ILE A 218 4.85 12.39 13.66
N ASP A 219 5.74 12.07 14.60
CA ASP A 219 7.12 11.59 14.35
C ASP A 219 7.17 10.11 13.89
N ILE A 220 6.30 9.74 12.95
CA ILE A 220 6.29 8.41 12.31
C ILE A 220 6.35 8.61 10.81
N GLY A 221 7.46 8.21 10.19
CA GLY A 221 7.74 8.48 8.76
C GLY A 221 6.61 8.06 7.83
N VAL A 222 6.06 6.86 8.06
CA VAL A 222 4.96 6.31 7.24
C VAL A 222 3.66 7.13 7.35
N ILE A 223 3.37 7.73 8.51
CA ILE A 223 2.21 8.60 8.69
C ILE A 223 2.41 9.94 7.97
N ARG A 224 3.66 10.44 7.92
CA ARG A 224 4.00 11.65 7.16
C ARG A 224 3.86 11.43 5.66
N GLU A 225 4.33 10.30 5.15
CA GLU A 225 4.18 9.93 3.74
C GLU A 225 2.71 9.82 3.34
N LEU A 226 1.89 9.15 4.18
CA LEU A 226 0.44 9.11 4.03
C LEU A 226 -0.20 10.51 3.98
N ALA A 227 0.19 11.39 4.90
CA ALA A 227 -0.34 12.75 5.00
C ALA A 227 0.00 13.60 3.77
N ILE A 228 1.22 13.49 3.25
CA ILE A 228 1.63 14.16 2.01
C ILE A 228 0.82 13.60 0.83
N GLY A 229 0.72 12.28 0.71
CA GLY A 229 -0.04 11.63 -0.36
C GLY A 229 -1.52 12.04 -0.37
N ALA A 230 -2.15 12.06 0.80
CA ALA A 230 -3.54 12.50 0.94
C ALA A 230 -3.71 14.00 0.63
N SER A 231 -2.80 14.86 1.08
CA SER A 231 -2.86 16.30 0.79
C SER A 231 -2.69 16.59 -0.70
N ILE A 232 -1.78 15.89 -1.37
CA ILE A 232 -1.60 15.96 -2.82
C ILE A 232 -2.89 15.50 -3.52
N GLY A 233 -3.45 14.37 -3.09
CA GLY A 233 -4.66 13.83 -3.68
C GLY A 233 -5.88 14.72 -3.57
N VAL A 234 -6.04 15.42 -2.44
CA VAL A 234 -7.12 16.40 -2.24
C VAL A 234 -6.97 17.63 -3.15
N ALA A 235 -5.74 17.96 -3.54
CA ALA A 235 -5.45 19.09 -4.42
C ALA A 235 -5.72 18.82 -5.91
N VAL A 236 -5.85 17.55 -6.31
CA VAL A 236 -6.11 17.09 -7.69
C VAL A 236 -7.60 17.01 -7.97
#